data_AF-A0A0D8YE99-F1
#
_entry.id   AF-A0A0D8YE99-F1
#
_cell.length_a   1.000
_cell.length_b   1.000
_cell.length_c   1.000
_cell.angle_alpha   90.00
_cell.angle_beta   90.00
_cell.angle_gamma   90.00
#
_symmetry.space_group_name_H-M   'P 1'
#
loop_
_entity.id
_entity.type
_entity.pdbx_description
1 polymer ?
#
loop_
_entity_poly.entity_id
_entity_poly.type
_entity_poly.pdbx_seq_one_letter_code
_entity_poly.pdbx_strand_id
1 'polypeptide(L)'
;MFSTKVPEPETVACHMYRMAVLAMSLDGQIEGLDVTRAVTMSLVHDLAEAIVGDITPHCGVDADEKYNRENEACTFHRYFIAYCSAIQKIAAYVPVAAVGEHWIELWREYEAQETLVAKVVKHLDKFDMIAQAFDYEQKYGLNLEQFFESTKQEFNISPFVDWNRELRCRRDRWLQTKHSN
;
A
#
# COMPACT_ATOMS: atom_id res chain seq x y z
N MET A 1 16.31 -8.66 17.03
CA MET A 1 15.39 -8.22 18.12
C MET A 1 14.84 -6.85 17.72
N PHE A 2 13.90 -6.81 16.77
CA PHE A 2 13.23 -5.57 16.36
C PHE A 2 11.74 -5.91 16.19
N SER A 3 10.97 -5.55 17.22
CA SER A 3 9.53 -5.71 17.26
C SER A 3 9.00 -4.38 17.79
N THR A 4 9.09 -3.33 16.96
CA THR A 4 8.42 -2.08 17.28
C THR A 4 6.94 -2.30 17.00
N LYS A 5 6.25 -2.97 17.92
CA LYS A 5 4.83 -3.24 17.80
C LYS A 5 4.08 -1.92 18.02
N VAL A 6 3.49 -1.39 16.95
CA VAL A 6 2.58 -0.24 17.05
C VAL A 6 1.44 -0.63 18.02
N PRO A 7 1.14 0.17 19.06
CA PRO A 7 0.15 -0.22 20.08
C PRO A 7 -1.26 -0.44 19.53
N GLU A 8 -1.72 0.47 18.66
CA GLU A 8 -3.03 0.41 18.01
C GLU A 8 -2.82 0.65 16.51
N PRO A 9 -2.34 -0.37 15.77
CA PRO A 9 -2.15 -0.24 14.34
C PRO A 9 -3.51 -0.09 13.65
N GLU A 10 -3.51 0.64 12.55
CA GLU A 10 -4.66 0.75 11.67
C GLU A 10 -5.01 -0.60 11.05
N THR A 11 -6.23 -0.69 10.54
CA THR A 11 -6.67 -1.85 9.76
C THR A 11 -6.43 -1.60 8.28
N VAL A 12 -6.34 -2.67 7.48
CA VAL A 12 -6.29 -2.59 6.01
C VAL A 12 -7.47 -1.77 5.45
N ALA A 13 -8.65 -1.85 6.07
CA ALA A 13 -9.80 -1.02 5.68
C ALA A 13 -9.57 0.48 5.93
N CYS A 14 -8.87 0.88 7.01
CA CYS A 14 -8.50 2.27 7.26
C CYS A 14 -7.53 2.79 6.17
N HIS A 15 -6.53 1.99 5.82
CA HIS A 15 -5.58 2.26 4.76
C HIS A 15 -6.30 2.48 3.41
N MET A 16 -7.08 1.50 2.95
CA MET A 16 -7.86 1.61 1.71
C MET A 16 -8.84 2.78 1.72
N TYR A 17 -9.49 3.07 2.85
CA TYR A 17 -10.38 4.22 2.99
C TYR A 17 -9.62 5.54 2.81
N ARG A 18 -8.48 5.71 3.47
CA ARG A 18 -7.68 6.95 3.38
C ARG A 18 -7.11 7.12 1.97
N MET A 19 -6.65 6.03 1.34
CA MET A 19 -6.26 6.05 -0.08
C MET A 19 -7.39 6.49 -1.00
N ALA A 20 -8.60 5.95 -0.83
CA ALA A 20 -9.76 6.34 -1.63
C ALA A 20 -10.09 7.83 -1.46
N VAL A 21 -9.97 8.36 -0.23
CA VAL A 21 -10.14 9.80 0.03
C VAL A 21 -9.06 10.64 -0.64
N LEU A 22 -7.80 10.22 -0.57
CA LEU A 22 -6.69 10.89 -1.25
C LEU A 22 -6.85 10.84 -2.78
N ALA A 23 -7.32 9.72 -3.34
CA ALA A 23 -7.57 9.58 -4.78
C ALA A 23 -8.58 10.61 -5.29
N MET A 24 -9.64 10.91 -4.52
CA MET A 24 -10.62 11.95 -4.88
C MET A 24 -9.99 13.33 -5.06
N SER A 25 -8.91 13.63 -4.35
CA SER A 25 -8.23 14.92 -4.47
C SER A 25 -7.44 15.08 -5.77
N LEU A 26 -7.19 14.00 -6.52
CA LEU A 26 -6.39 14.00 -7.75
C LEU A 26 -7.16 14.49 -8.99
N ASP A 27 -8.44 14.84 -8.84
CA ASP A 27 -9.26 15.33 -9.95
C ASP A 27 -8.64 16.57 -10.61
N GLY A 28 -8.47 16.49 -11.93
CA GLY A 28 -7.79 17.51 -12.72
C GLY A 28 -6.28 17.67 -12.49
N GLN A 29 -5.64 16.89 -11.61
CA GLN A 29 -4.21 17.02 -11.32
C GLN A 29 -3.32 16.15 -12.22
N ILE A 30 -3.87 15.04 -12.75
CA ILE A 30 -3.14 14.10 -13.60
C ILE A 30 -3.91 13.95 -14.91
N GLU A 31 -3.28 14.34 -16.02
CA GLU A 31 -3.88 14.22 -17.35
C GLU A 31 -4.21 12.75 -17.67
N GLY A 32 -5.46 12.50 -18.08
CA GLY A 32 -5.93 11.17 -18.44
C GLY A 32 -6.23 10.23 -17.26
N LEU A 33 -6.15 10.70 -16.01
CA LEU A 33 -6.55 9.90 -14.86
C LEU A 33 -8.08 9.82 -14.73
N ASP A 34 -8.61 8.61 -14.71
CA ASP A 34 -9.97 8.34 -14.23
C ASP A 34 -9.95 8.22 -12.71
N VAL A 35 -10.37 9.30 -12.03
CA VAL A 35 -10.41 9.38 -10.56
C VAL A 35 -11.41 8.38 -9.97
N THR A 36 -12.55 8.17 -10.62
CA THR A 36 -13.56 7.23 -10.10
C THR A 36 -13.00 5.81 -10.09
N ARG A 37 -12.26 5.45 -11.14
CA ARG A 37 -11.59 4.16 -11.24
C ARG A 37 -10.41 4.04 -10.27
N ALA A 38 -9.66 5.12 -10.04
CA ALA A 38 -8.61 5.15 -9.02
C ALA A 38 -9.18 4.93 -7.61
N VAL A 39 -10.27 5.63 -7.25
CA VAL A 39 -11.00 5.45 -5.98
C VAL A 39 -11.47 4.00 -5.85
N THR A 40 -12.08 3.45 -6.90
CA THR A 40 -12.59 2.08 -6.91
C THR A 40 -11.45 1.08 -6.73
N MET A 41 -10.33 1.26 -7.43
CA MET A 41 -9.16 0.40 -7.32
C MET A 41 -8.54 0.47 -5.91
N SER A 42 -8.43 1.66 -5.30
CA SER A 42 -7.96 1.81 -3.91
C SER A 42 -8.79 0.99 -2.92
N LEU A 43 -10.11 0.87 -3.14
CA LEU A 43 -11.01 0.11 -2.26
C LEU A 43 -10.95 -1.42 -2.47
N VAL A 44 -10.36 -1.90 -3.58
CA VAL A 44 -10.35 -3.34 -3.90
C VAL A 44 -8.95 -3.97 -3.92
N HIS A 45 -7.88 -3.18 -3.96
CA HIS A 45 -6.53 -3.70 -4.17
C HIS A 45 -6.07 -4.67 -3.07
N ASP A 46 -6.36 -4.36 -1.80
CA ASP A 46 -6.08 -5.23 -0.65
C ASP A 46 -7.31 -6.00 -0.16
N LEU A 47 -8.38 -6.07 -0.97
CA LEU A 47 -9.63 -6.72 -0.54
C LEU A 47 -9.41 -8.22 -0.22
N ALA A 48 -8.47 -8.87 -0.91
CA ALA A 48 -8.10 -10.27 -0.65
C ALA A 48 -7.52 -10.50 0.76
N GLU A 49 -6.96 -9.47 1.40
CA GLU A 49 -6.35 -9.55 2.74
C GLU A 49 -7.38 -9.80 3.85
N ALA A 50 -8.66 -9.52 3.59
CA ALA A 50 -9.74 -9.90 4.47
C ALA A 50 -9.84 -11.42 4.71
N ILE A 51 -9.28 -12.23 3.80
CA ILE A 51 -9.23 -13.70 3.90
C ILE A 51 -7.79 -14.20 4.13
N VAL A 52 -6.82 -13.64 3.40
CA VAL A 52 -5.42 -14.11 3.45
C VAL A 52 -4.67 -13.58 4.67
N GLY A 53 -5.11 -12.45 5.23
CA GLY A 53 -4.35 -11.64 6.17
C GLY A 53 -3.36 -10.72 5.44
N ASP A 54 -2.96 -9.63 6.11
CA ASP A 54 -1.90 -8.72 5.67
C ASP A 54 -0.53 -9.39 5.90
N ILE A 55 0.08 -9.86 4.82
CA ILE A 55 1.36 -10.60 4.85
C ILE A 55 2.49 -9.66 4.43
N THR A 56 3.29 -9.24 5.41
CA THR A 56 4.45 -8.38 5.17
C THR A 56 5.73 -9.20 4.90
N PRO A 57 6.78 -8.60 4.29
CA PRO A 57 8.08 -9.28 4.07
C PRO A 57 8.74 -9.85 5.34
N HIS A 58 8.30 -9.43 6.52
CA HIS A 58 8.81 -9.90 7.81
C HIS A 58 8.10 -11.16 8.34
N CYS A 59 7.07 -11.66 7.64
CA CYS A 59 6.24 -12.78 8.09
C CYS A 59 6.88 -14.18 7.91
N GLY A 60 8.16 -14.31 7.51
CA GLY A 60 8.91 -15.56 7.68
C GLY A 60 9.87 -15.92 6.55
N VAL A 61 11.02 -15.25 6.46
CA VAL A 61 12.11 -15.68 5.56
C VAL A 61 13.41 -15.79 6.38
N ASP A 62 13.94 -17.01 6.46
CA ASP A 62 15.25 -17.32 7.06
C ASP A 62 16.36 -17.14 6.01
N ALA A 63 17.61 -16.97 6.45
CA ALA A 63 18.64 -16.23 5.71
C ALA A 63 19.58 -17.06 4.79
N ASP A 64 19.07 -17.79 3.79
CA ASP A 64 19.92 -18.49 2.80
C ASP A 64 19.65 -18.07 1.34
N GLU A 65 20.52 -17.24 0.75
CA GLU A 65 20.28 -16.42 -0.45
C GLU A 65 19.88 -17.16 -1.76
N LYS A 66 20.39 -18.39 -2.00
CA LYS A 66 20.05 -19.18 -3.20
C LYS A 66 18.78 -20.02 -3.01
N TYR A 67 18.60 -20.58 -1.82
CA TYR A 67 17.37 -21.27 -1.42
C TYR A 67 16.22 -20.27 -1.29
N ASN A 68 16.53 -19.05 -0.84
CA ASN A 68 15.60 -17.95 -0.71
C ASN A 68 15.04 -17.51 -2.05
N ARG A 69 15.81 -17.41 -3.15
CA ARG A 69 15.22 -16.98 -4.44
C ARG A 69 14.24 -17.99 -5.03
N GLU A 70 14.57 -19.29 -4.99
CA GLU A 70 13.66 -20.34 -5.47
C GLU A 70 12.45 -20.49 -4.56
N ASN A 71 12.64 -20.39 -3.23
CA ASN A 71 11.55 -20.34 -2.27
C ASN A 71 10.73 -19.05 -2.35
N GLU A 72 11.33 -17.90 -2.62
CA GLU A 72 10.66 -16.60 -2.75
C GLU A 72 9.77 -16.64 -3.98
N ALA A 73 10.24 -17.18 -5.11
CA ALA A 73 9.42 -17.38 -6.29
C ALA A 73 8.25 -18.34 -6.01
N CYS A 74 8.51 -19.48 -5.37
CA CYS A 74 7.46 -20.44 -5.00
C CYS A 74 6.47 -19.86 -3.98
N THR A 75 6.98 -19.10 -3.01
CA THR A 75 6.21 -18.45 -1.94
C THR A 75 5.36 -17.33 -2.50
N PHE A 76 5.92 -16.48 -3.35
CA PHE A 76 5.21 -15.44 -4.08
C PHE A 76 4.12 -16.04 -4.96
N HIS A 77 4.43 -17.10 -5.71
CA HIS A 77 3.43 -17.80 -6.52
C HIS A 77 2.30 -18.38 -5.66
N ARG A 78 2.62 -18.99 -4.52
CA ARG A 78 1.63 -19.51 -3.56
C ARG A 78 0.76 -18.38 -2.99
N TYR A 79 1.34 -17.24 -2.64
CA TYR A 79 0.59 -16.09 -2.16
C TYR A 79 -0.29 -15.51 -3.24
N PHE A 80 0.22 -15.35 -4.45
CA PHE A 80 -0.56 -14.89 -5.59
C PHE A 80 -1.76 -15.80 -5.86
N ILE A 81 -1.60 -17.12 -5.79
CA ILE A 81 -2.71 -18.08 -5.87
C ILE A 81 -3.70 -17.88 -4.72
N ALA A 82 -3.22 -17.68 -3.49
CA ALA A 82 -4.07 -17.46 -2.33
C ALA A 82 -4.89 -16.16 -2.46
N TYR A 83 -4.26 -15.06 -2.87
CA TYR A 83 -4.90 -13.78 -3.15
C TYR A 83 -5.91 -13.91 -4.29
N CYS A 84 -5.55 -14.57 -5.40
CA CYS A 84 -6.48 -14.88 -6.50
C CYS A 84 -7.71 -15.65 -6.01
N SER A 85 -7.51 -16.66 -5.16
CA SER A 85 -8.63 -17.44 -4.59
C SER A 85 -9.48 -16.59 -3.64
N ALA A 86 -8.87 -15.73 -2.84
CA ALA A 86 -9.55 -14.85 -1.91
C ALA A 86 -10.41 -13.80 -2.63
N ILE A 87 -9.85 -13.10 -3.62
CA ILE A 87 -10.61 -12.10 -4.38
C ILE A 87 -11.78 -12.74 -5.13
N GLN A 88 -11.61 -13.96 -5.67
CA GLN A 88 -12.69 -14.72 -6.29
C GLN A 88 -13.81 -15.07 -5.30
N LYS A 89 -13.47 -15.48 -4.08
CA LYS A 89 -14.45 -15.77 -3.02
C LYS A 89 -15.26 -14.52 -2.65
N ILE A 90 -14.59 -13.37 -2.53
CA ILE A 90 -15.27 -12.11 -2.21
C ILE A 90 -16.15 -11.64 -3.37
N ALA A 91 -15.64 -11.71 -4.60
CA ALA A 91 -16.39 -11.39 -5.81
C ALA A 91 -17.65 -12.26 -5.99
N ALA A 92 -17.66 -13.49 -5.46
CA ALA A 92 -18.81 -14.39 -5.50
C ALA A 92 -19.97 -13.99 -4.58
N TYR A 93 -19.80 -13.00 -3.68
CA TYR A 93 -20.91 -12.46 -2.88
C TYR A 93 -21.88 -11.59 -3.68
N VAL A 94 -21.48 -11.16 -4.88
CA VAL A 94 -22.28 -10.36 -5.81
C VAL A 94 -22.46 -11.12 -7.13
N PRO A 95 -23.38 -10.71 -8.03
CA PRO A 95 -23.48 -11.32 -9.35
C PRO A 95 -22.16 -11.18 -10.11
N VAL A 96 -21.41 -12.29 -10.24
CA VAL A 96 -20.03 -12.29 -10.75
C VAL A 96 -19.94 -11.65 -12.14
N ALA A 97 -20.79 -12.07 -13.07
CA ALA A 97 -20.79 -11.59 -14.45
C ALA A 97 -21.18 -10.10 -14.62
N ALA A 98 -21.75 -9.47 -13.58
CA ALA A 98 -22.16 -8.07 -13.63
C ALA A 98 -21.28 -7.14 -12.79
N VAL A 99 -20.72 -7.66 -11.69
CA VAL A 99 -19.98 -6.85 -10.69
C VAL A 99 -18.67 -7.52 -10.27
N GLY A 100 -18.71 -8.81 -9.91
CA GLY A 100 -17.55 -9.49 -9.35
C GLY A 100 -16.35 -9.56 -10.29
N GLU A 101 -16.57 -9.73 -11.60
CA GLU A 101 -15.51 -9.72 -12.61
C GLU A 101 -14.76 -8.39 -12.63
N HIS A 102 -15.48 -7.28 -12.49
CA HIS A 102 -14.87 -5.95 -12.48
C HIS A 102 -13.88 -5.77 -11.31
N TRP A 103 -14.21 -6.27 -10.12
CA TRP A 103 -13.30 -6.21 -8.97
C TRP A 103 -12.05 -7.07 -9.17
N ILE A 104 -12.23 -8.27 -9.75
CA ILE A 104 -11.11 -9.16 -10.07
C ILE A 104 -10.19 -8.52 -11.12
N GLU A 105 -10.76 -7.86 -12.14
CA GLU A 105 -10.01 -7.16 -13.17
C GLU A 105 -9.22 -5.97 -12.59
N LEU A 106 -9.85 -5.14 -11.76
CA LEU A 106 -9.17 -4.02 -11.09
C LEU A 106 -8.04 -4.51 -10.18
N TRP A 107 -8.27 -5.59 -9.42
CA TRP A 107 -7.23 -6.19 -8.60
C TRP A 107 -6.04 -6.68 -9.45
N ARG A 108 -6.30 -7.40 -10.55
CA ARG A 108 -5.23 -7.85 -11.46
C ARG A 108 -4.48 -6.71 -12.11
N GLU A 109 -5.19 -5.66 -12.50
CA GLU A 109 -4.57 -4.47 -13.09
C GLU A 109 -3.67 -3.75 -12.09
N TYR A 110 -4.11 -3.64 -10.83
CA TYR A 110 -3.28 -3.14 -9.76
C TYR A 110 -2.03 -4.01 -9.59
N GLU A 111 -2.14 -5.33 -9.51
CA GLU A 111 -0.96 -6.21 -9.39
C GLU A 111 0.01 -6.08 -10.58
N ALA A 112 -0.52 -5.91 -11.80
CA ALA A 112 0.31 -5.79 -13.01
C ALA A 112 1.08 -4.46 -13.09
N GLN A 113 0.56 -3.38 -12.49
CA GLN A 113 1.20 -2.06 -12.48
C GLN A 113 1.54 -1.49 -13.88
N GLU A 114 0.74 -1.81 -14.90
CA GLU A 114 1.01 -1.39 -16.28
C GLU A 114 0.31 -0.06 -16.65
N THR A 115 -0.90 0.15 -16.13
CA THR A 115 -1.76 1.29 -16.46
C THR A 115 -1.46 2.53 -15.62
N LEU A 116 -1.91 3.70 -16.09
CA LEU A 116 -1.80 4.94 -15.33
C LEU A 116 -2.53 4.86 -13.98
N VAL A 117 -3.76 4.32 -13.97
CA VAL A 117 -4.57 4.18 -12.75
C VAL A 117 -3.86 3.28 -11.74
N ALA A 118 -3.36 2.11 -12.15
CA ALA A 118 -2.64 1.19 -11.27
C ALA A 118 -1.38 1.83 -10.66
N LYS A 119 -0.60 2.54 -11.48
CA LYS A 119 0.61 3.25 -11.01
C LYS A 119 0.26 4.37 -10.04
N VAL A 120 -0.79 5.14 -10.30
CA VAL A 120 -1.28 6.20 -9.39
C VAL A 120 -1.75 5.61 -8.06
N VAL A 121 -2.51 4.52 -8.09
CA VAL A 121 -2.95 3.85 -6.86
C VAL A 121 -1.79 3.27 -6.07
N LYS A 122 -0.72 2.78 -6.74
CA LYS A 122 0.50 2.34 -6.04
C LYS A 122 1.27 3.48 -5.38
N HIS A 123 1.24 4.67 -5.97
CA HIS A 123 1.77 5.86 -5.32
C HIS A 123 0.94 6.25 -4.10
N LEU A 124 -0.40 6.15 -4.18
CA LEU A 124 -1.29 6.39 -3.04
C LEU A 124 -1.02 5.41 -1.90
N ASP A 125 -0.91 4.12 -2.20
CA ASP A 125 -0.58 3.05 -1.24
C ASP A 125 0.70 3.40 -0.45
N LYS A 126 1.81 3.62 -1.17
CA LYS A 126 3.10 3.96 -0.55
C LYS A 126 3.08 5.29 0.19
N PHE A 127 2.39 6.30 -0.33
CA PHE A 127 2.29 7.60 0.31
C PHE A 127 1.53 7.50 1.63
N ASP A 128 0.40 6.80 1.61
CA ASP A 128 -0.44 6.57 2.78
C ASP A 128 0.32 5.84 3.88
N MET A 129 1.09 4.80 3.51
CA MET A 129 1.97 4.05 4.40
C MET A 129 2.98 4.95 5.13
N ILE A 130 3.69 5.84 4.41
CA ILE A 130 4.68 6.72 5.06
C ILE A 130 4.04 7.88 5.83
N ALA A 131 2.86 8.35 5.40
CA ALA A 131 2.11 9.35 6.14
C ALA A 131 1.66 8.78 7.50
N GLN A 132 1.16 7.53 7.51
CA GLN A 132 0.77 6.84 8.74
C GLN A 132 1.98 6.48 9.61
N ALA A 133 3.11 6.10 9.00
CA ALA A 133 4.35 5.90 9.74
C ALA A 133 4.75 7.18 10.49
N PHE A 134 4.70 8.36 9.84
CA PHE A 134 4.98 9.62 10.51
C PHE A 134 4.01 9.90 11.66
N ASP A 135 2.71 9.69 11.46
CA ASP A 135 1.71 9.84 12.52
C ASP A 135 2.02 8.96 13.74
N TYR A 136 2.42 7.71 13.53
CA TYR A 136 2.85 6.82 14.61
C TYR A 136 4.14 7.23 15.30
N GLU A 137 5.13 7.76 14.58
CA GLU A 137 6.33 8.33 15.20
C GLU A 137 5.95 9.49 16.13
N GLN A 138 5.02 10.35 15.71
CA GLN A 138 4.54 11.47 16.51
C GLN A 138 3.73 11.00 17.73
N LYS A 139 2.80 10.07 17.52
CA LYS A 139 1.87 9.58 18.55
C LYS A 139 2.55 8.70 19.60
N TYR A 140 3.44 7.81 19.16
CA TYR A 140 4.00 6.76 20.02
C TYR A 140 5.52 6.90 20.26
N GLY A 141 6.19 7.86 19.61
CA GLY A 141 7.63 8.05 19.77
C GLY A 141 8.47 6.91 19.23
N LEU A 142 7.93 6.16 18.26
CA LEU A 142 8.61 5.03 17.63
C LEU A 142 9.64 5.52 16.60
N ASN A 143 10.62 4.67 16.28
CA ASN A 143 11.47 4.86 15.10
C ASN A 143 10.92 4.00 13.96
N LEU A 144 10.41 4.65 12.91
CA LEU A 144 9.83 4.00 11.74
C LEU A 144 10.57 4.41 10.46
N GLU A 145 11.85 4.78 10.56
CA GLU A 145 12.72 5.20 9.45
C GLU A 145 12.72 4.20 8.29
N GLN A 146 12.65 2.90 8.58
CA GLN A 146 12.63 1.84 7.57
C GLN A 146 11.53 2.01 6.50
N PHE A 147 10.37 2.57 6.85
CA PHE A 147 9.28 2.85 5.90
C PHE A 147 9.61 4.03 4.98
N PHE A 148 10.36 5.00 5.49
CA PHE A 148 10.85 6.13 4.71
C PHE A 148 12.02 5.72 3.81
N GLU A 149 12.88 4.83 4.26
CA GLU A 149 13.98 4.25 3.49
C GLU A 149 13.47 3.40 2.32
N SER A 150 12.50 2.52 2.57
CA SER A 150 11.95 1.62 1.55
C SER A 150 11.22 2.35 0.42
N THR A 151 10.86 3.61 0.60
CA THR A 151 10.09 4.41 -0.36
C THR A 151 10.88 5.57 -0.99
N LYS A 152 12.21 5.65 -0.77
CA LYS A 152 13.04 6.79 -1.20
C LYS A 152 12.96 7.10 -2.70
N GLN A 153 12.82 6.10 -3.55
CA GLN A 153 12.84 6.23 -5.01
C GLN A 153 11.50 5.91 -5.68
N GLU A 154 10.45 5.74 -4.88
CA GLU A 154 9.18 5.20 -5.36
C GLU A 154 8.24 6.26 -5.94
N PHE A 155 8.40 7.52 -5.55
CA PHE A 155 7.53 8.62 -6.00
C PHE A 155 8.12 9.34 -7.21
N ASN A 156 7.52 9.12 -8.38
CA ASN A 156 8.00 9.68 -9.65
C ASN A 156 6.88 10.31 -10.52
N ILE A 157 5.64 10.34 -10.04
CA ILE A 157 4.49 10.96 -10.70
C ILE A 157 4.07 12.23 -9.93
N SER A 158 3.74 13.32 -10.63
CA SER A 158 3.10 14.50 -10.04
C SER A 158 1.62 14.20 -9.72
N PRO A 159 1.06 14.60 -8.56
CA PRO A 159 1.64 15.48 -7.53
C PRO A 159 2.40 14.74 -6.41
N PHE A 160 2.55 13.41 -6.48
CA PHE A 160 3.16 12.62 -5.41
C PHE A 160 4.61 12.97 -5.10
N VAL A 161 5.37 13.45 -6.10
CA VAL A 161 6.73 13.98 -5.90
C VAL A 161 6.72 15.13 -4.88
N ASP A 162 5.74 16.04 -5.00
CA ASP A 162 5.62 17.20 -4.12
C ASP A 162 5.04 16.82 -2.76
N TRP A 163 4.04 15.93 -2.74
CA TRP A 163 3.47 15.41 -1.48
C TRP A 163 4.52 14.68 -0.64
N ASN A 164 5.31 13.81 -1.26
CA ASN A 164 6.40 13.09 -0.60
C ASN A 164 7.47 14.06 -0.06
N ARG A 165 7.83 15.10 -0.84
CA ARG A 165 8.77 16.13 -0.40
C ARG A 165 8.25 16.86 0.84
N GLU A 166 7.01 17.35 0.79
CA GLU A 166 6.42 18.10 1.91
C GLU A 166 6.34 17.23 3.18
N LEU A 167 5.90 15.98 3.06
CA LEU A 167 5.82 15.06 4.19
C LEU A 167 7.20 14.82 4.82
N ARG A 168 8.23 14.54 4.01
CA ARG A 168 9.59 14.32 4.51
C ARG A 168 10.17 15.58 5.15
N CYS A 169 9.98 16.75 4.55
CA CYS A 169 10.40 18.02 5.16
C CYS A 169 9.69 18.31 6.50
N ARG A 170 8.42 17.93 6.64
CA ARG A 170 7.70 18.02 7.93
C ARG A 170 8.28 17.07 8.97
N ARG A 171 8.58 15.83 8.58
CA ARG A 171 9.21 14.83 9.44
C ARG A 171 10.60 15.25 9.90
N ASP A 172 11.45 15.72 8.99
CA ASP A 172 12.82 16.16 9.31
C ASP A 172 12.82 17.31 10.33
N ARG A 173 11.94 18.30 10.14
CA ARG A 173 11.75 19.39 11.11
C ARG A 173 11.34 18.87 12.48
N TRP A 174 10.41 17.92 12.52
CA TRP A 174 9.96 17.32 13.77
C TRP A 174 11.09 16.54 14.48
N LEU A 175 11.89 15.75 13.75
CA LEU A 175 13.04 15.04 14.30
C LEU A 175 14.08 16.00 14.90
N GLN A 176 14.35 17.15 14.25
CA GLN A 176 15.25 18.17 14.80
C GLN A 176 14.75 18.75 16.13
N THR A 177 13.43 18.96 16.29
CA THR A 177 12.86 19.42 17.57
C THR A 177 12.97 18.39 18.68
N LYS A 178 12.97 17.10 18.36
CA LYS A 178 13.19 16.00 19.34
C LYS A 178 14.63 15.94 19.83
N HIS A 179 15.61 16.21 18.97
CA HIS A 179 17.03 16.18 19.34
C HIS A 179 17.51 17.44 20.10
N SER A 180 16.69 18.49 20.13
CA SER A 180 17.01 19.75 20.81
C SER A 180 16.49 19.84 22.25
N ASN A 181 15.74 18.82 22.70
CA ASN A 181 15.19 18.67 24.06
C ASN A 181 15.81 17.45 24.75
#